data_AF-A0A7X7VWI6-F1
#
_entry.id   AF-A0A7X7VWI6-F1
#
_cell.length_a   1.000
_cell.length_b   1.000
_cell.length_c   1.000
_cell.angle_alpha   90.00
_cell.angle_beta   90.00
_cell.angle_gamma   90.00
#
_symmetry.space_group_name_H-M   'P 1'
#
loop_
_entity.id
_entity.type
_entity.pdbx_description
1 polymer ?
#
loop_
_entity_poly.entity_id
_entity_poly.type
_entity_poly.pdbx_seq_one_letter_code
_entity_poly.pdbx_strand_id
1 'polypeptide(L)'
;LIGEPYWRRLPPTEEVARGCLAGSVSDFLLLPELVASFGRLGYDVVEMVLADQDSWDRYEAAKWLTMRRWLEAHPDDESAEEVRAQLTSEPVRYATYTREYLGWGVFALMAR
;
A
#
# COMPACT_ATOMS: atom_id res chain seq x y z
N LEU A 1 5.93 -5.40 -17.60
CA LEU A 1 5.72 -5.49 -16.13
C LEU A 1 4.79 -4.37 -15.74
N ILE A 2 3.77 -4.66 -14.92
CA ILE A 2 2.85 -3.67 -14.36
C ILE A 2 2.77 -3.85 -12.85
N GLY A 3 2.80 -2.76 -12.09
CA GLY A 3 2.63 -2.78 -10.64
C GLY A 3 1.21 -2.43 -10.28
N GLU A 4 0.53 -3.29 -9.52
CA GLU A 4 -0.88 -3.10 -9.17
C GLU A 4 -1.12 -3.33 -7.66
N PRO A 5 -1.91 -2.47 -7.01
CA PRO A 5 -2.47 -2.77 -5.70
C PRO A 5 -3.59 -3.80 -5.82
N TYR A 6 -3.81 -4.55 -4.74
CA TYR A 6 -4.95 -5.45 -4.61
C TYR A 6 -5.35 -5.57 -3.14
N TRP A 7 -6.57 -6.01 -2.87
CA TRP A 7 -6.96 -6.39 -1.51
C TRP A 7 -6.36 -7.77 -1.17
N ARG A 8 -5.43 -7.80 -0.21
CA ARG A 8 -4.95 -9.04 0.42
C ARG A 8 -6.06 -9.69 1.24
N ARG A 9 -6.86 -8.86 1.91
CA ARG A 9 -8.12 -9.22 2.54
C ARG A 9 -9.13 -8.14 2.19
N LEU A 10 -10.36 -8.53 1.89
CA LEU A 10 -11.41 -7.55 1.59
C LEU A 10 -11.67 -6.70 2.85
N PRO A 11 -11.54 -5.36 2.77
CA PRO A 11 -11.92 -4.50 3.89
C PRO A 11 -13.42 -4.67 4.20
N PRO A 12 -13.81 -4.88 5.47
CA PRO A 12 -15.22 -5.09 5.83
C PRO A 12 -16.05 -3.81 5.73
N THR A 13 -15.43 -2.63 5.67
CA THR A 13 -16.10 -1.34 5.57
C THR A 13 -15.29 -0.35 4.74
N GLU A 14 -15.95 0.70 4.22
CA GLU A 14 -15.30 1.84 3.56
C GLU A 14 -14.32 2.57 4.49
N GLU A 15 -14.56 2.55 5.80
CA GLU A 15 -13.65 3.14 6.78
C GLU A 15 -12.32 2.37 6.85
N VAL A 16 -12.35 1.04 6.81
CA VAL A 16 -11.13 0.22 6.75
C VAL A 16 -10.38 0.46 5.43
N ALA A 17 -11.11 0.57 4.30
CA ALA A 17 -10.50 0.91 3.02
C ALA A 17 -9.80 2.28 3.04
N ARG A 18 -10.47 3.30 3.61
CA ARG A 18 -9.87 4.63 3.83
C ARG A 18 -8.70 4.59 4.79
N GLY A 19 -8.74 3.74 5.81
CA GLY A 19 -7.60 3.48 6.70
C GLY A 19 -6.37 2.94 5.97
N CYS A 20 -6.57 2.22 4.85
CA CYS A 20 -5.51 1.77 3.95
C CYS A 20 -5.03 2.86 2.98
N LEU A 21 -5.58 4.08 3.06
CA LEU A 21 -5.40 5.18 2.11
C LEU A 21 -5.99 4.93 0.71
N ALA A 22 -6.99 4.04 0.60
CA ALA A 22 -7.84 3.93 -0.59
C ALA A 22 -9.02 4.91 -0.50
N GLY A 23 -9.65 5.20 -1.64
CA GLY A 23 -10.90 5.97 -1.68
C GLY A 23 -12.12 5.14 -1.29
N SER A 24 -12.18 3.89 -1.76
CA SER A 24 -13.28 2.95 -1.53
C SER A 24 -12.83 1.48 -1.53
N VAL A 25 -13.63 0.60 -0.93
CA VAL A 25 -13.51 -0.86 -1.09
C VAL A 25 -13.52 -1.26 -2.57
N SER A 26 -14.23 -0.52 -3.43
CA SER A 26 -14.34 -0.85 -4.86
C SER A 26 -13.14 -0.41 -5.71
N ASP A 27 -12.16 0.30 -5.14
CA ASP A 27 -10.98 0.78 -5.88
C ASP A 27 -10.07 -0.37 -6.31
N PHE A 28 -10.01 -1.44 -5.52
CA PHE A 28 -9.13 -2.59 -5.77
C PHE A 28 -9.92 -3.90 -5.79
N LEU A 29 -9.36 -4.87 -6.51
CA LEU A 29 -9.86 -6.22 -6.59
C LEU A 29 -9.12 -7.13 -5.60
N LEU A 30 -9.70 -8.28 -5.25
CA LEU A 30 -8.92 -9.36 -4.66
C LEU A 30 -7.91 -9.90 -5.68
N LEU A 31 -6.79 -10.48 -5.22
CA LEU A 31 -5.75 -10.98 -6.12
C LEU A 31 -6.27 -11.90 -7.25
N PRO A 32 -7.15 -12.90 -7.01
CA PRO A 32 -7.66 -13.74 -8.09
C PRO A 32 -8.45 -12.96 -9.16
N GLU A 33 -9.20 -11.94 -8.75
CA GLU A 33 -10.02 -11.11 -9.63
C GLU A 33 -9.16 -10.14 -10.45
N LEU A 34 -8.10 -9.60 -9.84
CA LEU A 34 -7.08 -8.80 -10.52
C LEU A 34 -6.37 -9.64 -11.59
N VAL A 35 -5.89 -10.84 -11.25
CA VAL A 35 -5.24 -11.75 -12.22
C VAL A 35 -6.19 -12.12 -13.36
N ALA A 36 -7.45 -12.42 -13.04
CA ALA A 36 -8.47 -12.69 -14.05
C ALA A 36 -8.77 -11.47 -14.96
N SER A 37 -8.62 -10.25 -14.44
CA SER A 37 -8.86 -9.03 -15.22
C SER A 37 -7.88 -8.87 -16.39
N PHE A 38 -6.60 -9.23 -16.22
CA PHE A 38 -5.63 -9.20 -17.31
C PHE A 38 -6.01 -10.15 -18.44
N GLY A 39 -6.54 -11.34 -18.10
CA GLY A 39 -7.06 -12.29 -19.09
C GLY A 39 -8.23 -11.73 -19.91
N ARG A 40 -9.12 -10.94 -19.28
CA ARG A 40 -10.21 -10.25 -19.99
C ARG A 40 -9.71 -9.14 -20.92
N LEU A 41 -8.52 -8.61 -20.65
CA LEU A 41 -7.83 -7.63 -21.48
C LEU A 41 -6.95 -8.25 -22.58
N GLY A 42 -6.95 -9.59 -22.71
CA GLY A 42 -6.19 -10.28 -23.75
C GLY A 42 -4.72 -10.55 -23.40
N TYR A 43 -4.39 -10.59 -22.11
CA TYR A 43 -3.02 -10.88 -21.64
C TYR A 43 -2.97 -12.16 -20.81
N ASP A 44 -1.88 -12.89 -20.95
CA ASP A 44 -1.48 -13.94 -20.01
C ASP A 44 -0.55 -13.36 -18.94
N VAL A 45 -0.85 -13.66 -17.68
CA VAL A 45 0.07 -13.42 -16.56
C VAL A 45 1.07 -14.57 -16.55
N VAL A 46 2.32 -14.26 -16.91
CA VAL A 46 3.39 -15.27 -17.03
C VAL A 46 4.34 -15.27 -15.83
N GLU A 47 4.30 -14.23 -15.00
CA GLU A 47 4.96 -14.18 -13.70
C GLU A 47 4.26 -13.15 -12.79
N MET A 48 4.38 -13.31 -11.47
CA MET A 48 4.06 -12.31 -10.47
C MET A 48 5.03 -12.33 -9.27
N VAL A 49 5.46 -11.15 -8.84
CA VAL A 49 6.21 -10.96 -7.58
C VAL A 49 5.35 -10.10 -6.66
N LEU A 50 4.93 -10.67 -5.54
CA LEU A 50 4.02 -10.01 -4.60
C LEU A 50 4.79 -9.53 -3.36
N ALA A 51 4.43 -8.34 -2.89
CA ALA A 51 4.87 -7.85 -1.61
C ALA A 51 4.25 -8.69 -0.49
N ASP A 52 5.09 -9.16 0.43
CA ASP A 52 4.67 -9.68 1.71
C ASP A 52 4.57 -8.55 2.76
N GLN A 53 4.20 -8.90 3.99
CA GLN A 53 4.08 -7.91 5.05
C GLN A 53 5.45 -7.33 5.45
N ASP A 54 6.54 -8.08 5.34
CA ASP A 54 7.88 -7.62 5.73
C ASP A 54 8.45 -6.60 4.73
N SER A 55 8.18 -6.78 3.44
CA SER A 55 8.52 -5.81 2.39
C SER A 55 7.68 -4.53 2.51
N TRP A 56 6.40 -4.64 2.88
CA TRP A 56 5.58 -3.49 3.30
C TRP A 56 6.14 -2.80 4.56
N ASP A 57 6.53 -3.56 5.58
CA ASP A 57 7.13 -3.04 6.82
C ASP A 57 8.39 -2.25 6.48
N ARG A 58 9.24 -2.79 5.60
CA ARG A 58 10.47 -2.12 5.16
C ARG A 58 10.18 -0.81 4.41
N TYR A 59 9.15 -0.79 3.57
CA TYR A 59 8.78 0.40 2.81
C TYR A 59 8.21 1.50 3.72
N GLU A 60 7.25 1.18 4.59
CA GLU A 60 6.58 2.17 5.45
C GLU A 60 7.47 2.59 6.63
N ALA A 61 8.13 1.65 7.31
CA ALA A 61 8.93 1.97 8.49
C ALA A 61 10.18 2.80 8.18
N ALA A 62 10.73 2.69 6.96
CA ALA A 62 11.83 3.55 6.53
C ALA A 62 11.42 5.04 6.49
N LYS A 63 10.16 5.34 6.18
CA LYS A 63 9.63 6.72 6.22
C LYS A 63 9.64 7.25 7.64
N TRP A 64 9.28 6.44 8.63
CA TRP A 64 9.22 6.88 10.03
C TRP A 64 10.58 7.31 10.56
N LEU A 65 11.63 6.51 10.29
CA LEU A 65 12.99 6.89 10.67
C LEU A 65 13.44 8.18 9.97
N THR A 66 13.07 8.33 8.69
CA THR A 66 13.38 9.53 7.90
C THR A 66 12.70 10.76 8.50
N MET A 67 11.39 10.69 8.79
CA MET A 67 10.63 11.76 9.44
C MET A 67 11.22 12.12 10.80
N ARG A 68 11.61 11.12 11.61
CA ARG A 68 12.21 11.37 12.93
C ARG A 68 13.49 12.19 12.84
N ARG A 69 14.42 11.79 11.95
CA ARG A 69 15.70 12.48 11.74
C ARG A 69 15.51 13.85 11.11
N TRP A 70 14.59 13.96 10.16
CA TRP A 70 14.28 15.23 9.53
C TRP A 70 13.79 16.27 10.55
N LEU A 71 12.92 15.86 11.49
CA LEU A 71 12.44 16.72 12.58
C LEU A 71 13.51 17.11 13.59
N GLU A 72 14.57 16.31 13.76
CA GLU A 72 15.72 16.71 14.60
C GLU A 72 16.54 17.81 13.92
N ALA A 73 16.65 17.77 12.58
CA ALA A 73 17.43 18.72 11.81
C ALA A 73 16.67 20.02 11.46
N HIS A 74 15.33 19.97 11.44
CA HIS A 74 14.47 21.09 11.01
C HIS A 74 13.35 21.38 12.02
N PRO A 75 13.67 21.76 13.27
CA PRO A 75 12.67 21.95 14.32
C PRO A 75 11.73 23.15 14.08
N ASP A 76 12.21 24.17 13.36
CA ASP A 76 11.48 25.43 13.12
C ASP A 76 10.88 25.52 11.70
N ASP A 77 10.92 24.43 10.93
CA ASP A 77 10.32 24.37 9.59
C ASP A 77 8.79 24.42 9.68
N GLU A 78 8.14 25.09 8.72
CA GLU A 78 6.68 25.23 8.69
C GLU A 78 5.94 23.88 8.65
N SER A 79 6.57 22.84 8.10
CA SER A 79 6.02 21.49 7.99
C SER A 79 6.29 20.63 9.22
N ALA A 80 7.04 21.11 10.22
CA ALA A 80 7.46 20.31 11.37
C ALA A 80 6.28 19.75 12.17
N GLU A 81 5.23 20.54 12.39
CA GLU A 81 4.02 20.09 13.09
C GLU A 81 3.29 18.99 12.32
N GLU A 82 3.17 19.12 10.99
CA GLU A 82 2.52 18.12 10.15
C GLU A 82 3.29 16.79 10.15
N VAL A 83 4.60 16.85 9.92
CA VAL A 83 5.47 15.65 9.92
C VAL A 83 5.45 14.98 11.29
N ARG A 84 5.35 15.76 12.38
CA ARG A 84 5.23 15.23 13.74
C ARG A 84 3.90 14.51 13.96
N ALA A 85 2.80 15.09 13.47
CA ALA A 85 1.49 14.45 13.53
C ALA A 85 1.49 13.14 12.73
N GLN A 86 2.03 13.13 11.51
CA GLN A 86 2.15 11.92 10.68
C GLN A 86 3.00 10.84 11.36
N LEU A 87 4.20 11.17 11.87
CA LEU A 87 5.02 10.17 12.56
C LEU A 87 4.31 9.55 13.78
N THR A 88 3.42 10.31 14.43
CA THR A 88 2.66 9.85 15.59
C THR A 88 1.56 8.87 15.21
N SER A 89 0.83 9.11 14.11
CA SER A 89 -0.33 8.31 13.71
C SER A 89 0.00 7.16 12.76
N GLU A 90 0.98 7.34 11.87
CA GLU A 90 1.25 6.43 10.76
C GLU A 90 1.60 5.00 11.18
N PRO A 91 2.45 4.74 12.19
CA PRO A 91 2.77 3.37 12.59
C PRO A 91 1.55 2.55 13.03
N VAL A 92 0.65 3.18 13.79
CA VAL A 92 -0.59 2.53 14.24
C VAL A 92 -1.55 2.35 13.06
N ARG A 93 -1.79 3.40 12.26
CA ARG A 93 -2.64 3.31 11.07
C ARG A 93 -2.18 2.19 10.14
N TYR A 94 -0.88 2.13 9.83
CA TYR A 94 -0.28 1.11 8.99
C TYR A 94 -0.53 -0.30 9.54
N ALA A 95 -0.22 -0.53 10.82
CA ALA A 95 -0.38 -1.84 11.46
C ALA A 95 -1.85 -2.26 11.60
N THR A 96 -2.77 -1.31 11.78
CA THR A 96 -4.22 -1.57 11.84
C THR A 96 -4.82 -1.87 10.47
N TYR A 97 -4.38 -1.17 9.43
CA TYR A 97 -5.06 -1.17 8.13
C TYR A 97 -4.17 -1.71 7.00
N THR A 98 -3.27 -0.89 6.46
CA THR A 98 -2.50 -1.21 5.25
C THR A 98 -1.82 -2.58 5.33
N ARG A 99 -1.16 -2.89 6.47
CA ARG A 99 -0.44 -4.15 6.66
C ARG A 99 -1.32 -5.39 6.53
N GLU A 100 -2.60 -5.31 6.94
CA GLU A 100 -3.51 -6.45 6.97
C GLU A 100 -4.32 -6.61 5.68
N TYR A 101 -4.72 -5.49 5.07
CA TYR A 101 -5.70 -5.49 3.98
C TYR A 101 -5.10 -5.20 2.61
N LEU A 102 -4.04 -4.40 2.50
CA LEU A 102 -3.51 -3.97 1.21
C LEU A 102 -2.33 -4.84 0.76
N GLY A 103 -2.43 -5.37 -0.45
CA GLY A 103 -1.36 -6.04 -1.17
C GLY A 103 -0.85 -5.17 -2.32
N TRP A 104 0.36 -5.47 -2.78
CA TRP A 104 0.93 -4.88 -3.98
C TRP A 104 1.77 -5.94 -4.69
N GLY A 105 1.80 -5.91 -6.01
CA GLY A 105 2.64 -6.84 -6.78
C GLY A 105 3.01 -6.32 -8.15
N VAL A 106 4.07 -6.90 -8.70
CA VAL A 106 4.47 -6.72 -10.10
C VAL A 106 4.04 -7.93 -10.89
N PHE A 107 3.33 -7.70 -11.99
CA PHE A 107 2.83 -8.73 -12.89
C PHE A 107 3.52 -8.64 -14.25
N ALA A 108 4.05 -9.76 -14.75
CA ALA A 108 4.58 -9.90 -16.10
C ALA A 108 3.46 -10.37 -17.03
N LEU A 109 3.20 -9.58 -18.06
CA LEU A 109 2.10 -9.80 -19.00
C LEU A 109 2.65 -10.08 -20.40
N MET A 110 2.07 -11.05 -21.10
CA MET A 110 2.28 -11.29 -22.53
C MET A 110 0.94 -11.19 -23.25
N ALA A 111 0.88 -10.46 -24.37
CA ALA A 111 -0.32 -10.41 -25.18
C ALA A 111 -0.61 -11.79 -25.78
N ARG A 112 -1.90 -12.15 -25.83
CA ARG A 112 -2.39 -13.37 -26.49
C ARG A 112 -2.45 -13.24 -28.00
#